data_AF-A0A1A6GLF7-F1
#
_entry.id   AF-A0A1A6GLF7-F1
#
_cell.length_a   1.000
_cell.length_b   1.000
_cell.length_c   1.000
_cell.angle_alpha   90.00
_cell.angle_beta   90.00
_cell.angle_gamma   90.00
#
_symmetry.space_group_name_H-M   'P 1'
#
loop_
_entity.id
_entity.type
_entity.pdbx_description
1 polymer ?
#
loop_
_entity_poly.entity_id
_entity_poly.type
_entity_poly.pdbx_seq_one_letter_code
_entity_poly.pdbx_strand_id
1 'polypeptide(L)'
;MATAQMKEHEKDPEMLIDLQYSLAKSYASTPELRKTWLDSMAKIHIKNGDFSEAAMCYVHVAALVAEFLHRKKLFPSGCSAFKKITPNIDEEGAMKEDAGMMDVHYSEEVLLELLEQCVDGLWKAERYEVISEISKLIIPIYEKRREFE
;
A
#
# COMPACT_ATOMS: atom_id res chain seq x y z
N MET A 1 18.70 -16.39 11.12
CA MET A 1 17.30 -16.05 10.75
C MET A 1 17.19 -14.54 10.71
N ALA A 2 16.45 -13.97 9.75
CA ALA A 2 16.35 -12.51 9.56
C ALA A 2 15.88 -11.76 10.84
N THR A 3 15.12 -12.43 11.70
CA THR A 3 14.70 -11.94 13.02
C THR A 3 15.84 -11.72 14.03
N ALA A 4 16.97 -12.41 13.88
CA ALA A 4 18.15 -12.21 14.74
C ALA A 4 18.93 -10.94 14.34
N GLN A 5 19.04 -10.66 13.04
CA GLN A 5 19.72 -9.46 12.52
C GLN A 5 18.94 -8.19 12.81
N MET A 6 17.60 -8.24 12.80
CA MET A 6 16.75 -7.11 13.23
C MET A 6 16.99 -6.73 14.70
N LYS A 7 17.38 -7.68 15.56
CA LYS A 7 17.66 -7.44 16.98
C LYS A 7 19.07 -6.89 17.21
N GLU A 8 20.02 -7.18 16.32
CA GLU A 8 21.39 -6.66 16.38
C GLU A 8 21.50 -5.21 15.89
N HIS A 9 20.63 -4.79 14.98
CA HIS A 9 20.63 -3.45 14.38
C HIS A 9 19.54 -2.51 14.95
N GLU A 10 19.03 -2.75 16.16
CA GLU A 10 18.05 -1.86 16.83
C GLU A 10 18.51 -0.40 16.94
N LYS A 11 19.83 -0.13 16.87
CA LYS A 11 20.42 1.21 16.96
C LYS A 11 20.71 1.87 15.61
N ASP A 12 20.48 1.16 14.50
CA ASP A 12 20.65 1.67 13.14
C ASP A 12 19.29 1.63 12.41
N PRO A 13 18.54 2.74 12.46
CA PRO A 13 17.19 2.78 11.90
C PRO A 13 17.15 2.57 10.38
N GLU A 14 18.18 2.98 9.63
CA GLU A 14 18.24 2.76 8.18
C GLU A 14 18.44 1.29 7.86
N MET A 15 19.41 0.63 8.51
CA MET A 15 19.68 -0.78 8.26
C MET A 15 18.52 -1.68 8.70
N LEU A 16 17.81 -1.29 9.78
CA LEU A 16 16.61 -1.97 10.23
C LEU A 16 15.48 -1.88 9.18
N ILE A 17 15.29 -0.70 8.57
CA ILE A 17 14.29 -0.48 7.52
C ILE A 17 14.64 -1.29 6.27
N ASP A 18 15.90 -1.34 5.85
CA ASP A 18 16.34 -2.14 4.69
C ASP A 18 16.14 -3.64 4.90
N LEU A 19 16.41 -4.14 6.11
CA LEU A 19 16.14 -5.52 6.50
C LEU A 19 14.64 -5.83 6.48
N GLN A 20 13.81 -4.92 7.01
CA GLN A 20 12.35 -5.04 6.99
C GLN A 20 11.79 -5.01 5.57
N TYR A 21 12.31 -4.13 4.71
CA TYR A 21 11.94 -4.05 3.31
C TYR A 21 12.33 -5.32 2.54
N SER A 22 13.53 -5.85 2.78
CA SER A 22 14.00 -7.11 2.19
C SER A 22 13.13 -8.31 2.60
N LEU A 23 12.73 -8.37 3.87
CA LEU A 23 11.76 -9.35 4.39
C LEU A 23 10.39 -9.17 3.72
N ALA A 24 9.86 -7.95 3.67
CA ALA A 24 8.58 -7.66 3.06
C ALA A 24 8.56 -8.03 1.57
N LYS A 25 9.69 -7.86 0.86
CA LYS A 25 9.86 -8.26 -0.54
C LYS A 25 9.82 -9.78 -0.72
N SER A 26 10.33 -10.54 0.24
CA SER A 26 10.22 -12.01 0.23
C SER A 26 8.78 -12.53 0.36
N TYR A 27 7.87 -11.70 0.89
CA TYR A 27 6.44 -11.99 1.01
C TYR A 27 5.57 -11.36 -0.09
N ALA A 28 6.15 -10.79 -1.16
CA ALA A 28 5.38 -10.17 -2.25
C ALA A 28 4.38 -11.13 -2.92
N SER A 29 4.58 -12.45 -2.78
CA SER A 29 3.62 -13.46 -3.25
C SER A 29 2.39 -13.65 -2.35
N THR A 30 2.38 -13.10 -1.13
CA THR A 30 1.31 -13.28 -0.13
C THR A 30 0.75 -11.92 0.30
N PRO A 31 -0.43 -11.51 -0.20
CA PRO A 31 -0.93 -10.14 -0.07
C PRO A 31 -1.10 -9.66 1.38
N GLU A 32 -1.67 -10.49 2.27
CA GLU A 32 -1.86 -10.12 3.67
C GLU A 32 -0.55 -9.86 4.41
N LEU A 33 0.47 -10.68 4.17
CA LEU A 33 1.78 -10.49 4.79
C LEU A 33 2.43 -9.22 4.26
N ARG A 34 2.37 -8.97 2.95
CA ARG A 34 2.88 -7.74 2.34
C ARG A 34 2.18 -6.50 2.92
N LYS A 35 0.84 -6.52 3.03
CA LYS A 35 0.06 -5.46 3.68
C LYS A 35 0.49 -5.23 5.13
N THR A 36 0.59 -6.30 5.92
CA THR A 36 0.98 -6.21 7.35
C THR A 36 2.36 -5.55 7.52
N TRP A 37 3.31 -5.90 6.65
CA TRP A 37 4.63 -5.29 6.65
C TRP A 37 4.61 -3.81 6.28
N LEU A 38 3.89 -3.44 5.21
CA LEU A 38 3.75 -2.04 4.80
C LEU A 38 3.04 -1.19 5.87
N ASP A 39 2.00 -1.72 6.52
CA ASP A 39 1.32 -1.06 7.64
C ASP A 39 2.26 -0.85 8.83
N SER A 40 3.12 -1.82 9.14
CA SER A 40 4.14 -1.67 10.19
C SER A 40 5.19 -0.63 9.81
N MET A 41 5.65 -0.62 8.57
CA MET A 41 6.63 0.33 8.06
C MET A 41 6.09 1.77 8.08
N ALA A 42 4.84 1.96 7.66
CA ALA A 42 4.14 3.25 7.75
C ALA A 42 4.12 3.81 9.18
N LYS A 43 3.84 2.95 10.17
CA LYS A 43 3.84 3.35 11.60
C LYS A 43 5.22 3.77 12.10
N ILE A 44 6.29 3.15 11.59
CA ILE A 44 7.67 3.53 11.93
C ILE A 44 8.00 4.89 11.32
N HIS A 45 7.72 5.07 10.03
CA HIS A 45 7.93 6.34 9.34
C HIS A 45 7.18 7.51 9.98
N ILE A 46 5.92 7.31 10.37
CA ILE A 46 5.15 8.32 11.11
C ILE A 46 5.82 8.69 12.43
N LYS A 47 6.35 7.71 13.18
CA LYS A 47 7.05 7.98 14.45
C LYS A 47 8.34 8.77 14.25
N ASN A 48 9.00 8.59 13.12
CA ASN A 48 10.24 9.29 12.77
C ASN A 48 9.98 10.67 12.14
N GLY A 49 8.74 10.96 11.71
CA GLY A 49 8.40 12.18 10.97
C GLY A 49 8.58 12.06 9.45
N ASP A 50 8.84 10.85 8.95
CA ASP A 50 9.06 10.53 7.53
C ASP A 50 7.71 10.37 6.81
N PHE A 51 6.95 11.47 6.70
CA PHE A 51 5.57 11.40 6.19
C PHE A 51 5.47 10.97 4.73
N SER A 52 6.46 11.30 3.90
CA SER A 52 6.49 10.88 2.49
C SER A 52 6.55 9.37 2.35
N GLU A 53 7.41 8.73 3.12
CA GLU A 53 7.65 7.30 3.13
C GLU A 53 6.44 6.56 3.72
N ALA A 54 5.82 7.13 4.77
CA ALA A 54 4.56 6.64 5.29
C ALA A 54 3.42 6.70 4.26
N ALA A 55 3.29 7.81 3.52
CA ALA A 55 2.30 7.96 2.47
C ALA A 55 2.53 6.95 1.33
N MET A 56 3.79 6.71 0.96
CA MET A 56 4.13 5.69 -0.05
C MET A 56 3.77 4.28 0.44
N CYS A 57 3.95 3.95 1.72
CA CYS A 57 3.48 2.67 2.26
C CYS A 57 1.97 2.49 2.04
N TYR A 58 1.16 3.52 2.30
CA TYR A 58 -0.29 3.47 2.05
C TYR A 58 -0.62 3.31 0.57
N VAL A 59 0.07 4.05 -0.31
CA VAL A 59 -0.11 3.93 -1.77
C VAL A 59 0.20 2.50 -2.25
N HIS A 60 1.25 1.88 -1.72
CA HIS A 60 1.60 0.50 -2.03
C HIS A 60 0.54 -0.50 -1.52
N VAL A 61 0.00 -0.31 -0.30
CA VAL A 61 -1.09 -1.14 0.22
C VAL A 61 -2.36 -1.00 -0.64
N ALA A 62 -2.74 0.23 -1.00
CA ALA A 62 -3.91 0.49 -1.83
C ALA A 62 -3.76 -0.16 -3.22
N ALA A 63 -2.57 -0.06 -3.83
CA ALA A 63 -2.31 -0.70 -5.12
C ALA A 63 -2.33 -2.23 -5.06
N LEU A 64 -1.78 -2.82 -4.00
CA LEU A 64 -1.86 -4.27 -3.77
C LEU A 64 -3.30 -4.75 -3.69
N VAL A 65 -4.15 -4.03 -2.94
CA VAL A 65 -5.58 -4.35 -2.81
C VAL A 65 -6.33 -4.12 -4.13
N ALA A 66 -6.02 -3.03 -4.84
CA ALA A 66 -6.61 -2.74 -6.14
C ALA A 66 -6.25 -3.83 -7.17
N GLU A 67 -5.01 -4.29 -7.21
CA GLU A 67 -4.56 -5.39 -8.07
C GLU A 67 -5.28 -6.70 -7.75
N PHE A 68 -5.47 -7.00 -6.46
CA PHE A 68 -6.25 -8.17 -6.04
C PHE A 68 -7.69 -8.10 -6.52
N LEU A 69 -8.37 -6.98 -6.30
CA LEU A 69 -9.75 -6.78 -6.75
C LEU A 69 -9.85 -6.78 -8.28
N HIS A 70 -8.85 -6.23 -8.97
CA HIS A 70 -8.78 -6.22 -10.42
C HIS A 70 -8.71 -7.63 -11.01
N ARG A 71 -7.85 -8.50 -10.46
CA ARG A 71 -7.76 -9.91 -10.89
C ARG A 71 -9.03 -10.69 -10.61
N LYS A 72 -9.75 -10.39 -9.52
CA LYS A 72 -11.08 -10.93 -9.24
C LYS A 72 -12.21 -10.28 -10.05
N LYS A 73 -11.90 -9.32 -10.93
CA LYS A 73 -12.86 -8.55 -11.75
C LYS A 73 -13.89 -7.77 -10.91
N LEU A 74 -13.51 -7.41 -9.69
CA LEU A 74 -14.33 -6.61 -8.77
C LEU A 74 -14.01 -5.12 -8.84
N PHE A 75 -12.88 -4.74 -9.44
CA PHE A 75 -12.46 -3.35 -9.59
C PHE A 75 -11.79 -3.13 -10.97
N PRO A 76 -12.02 -1.99 -11.65
CA PRO A 76 -11.63 -1.84 -13.05
C PRO A 76 -10.13 -1.65 -13.29
N SER A 77 -9.35 -1.26 -12.28
CA SER A 77 -7.92 -0.94 -12.44
C SER A 77 -7.06 -1.55 -11.33
N GLY A 78 -5.88 -2.09 -11.66
CA GLY A 78 -4.92 -2.63 -10.70
C GLY A 78 -3.74 -1.69 -10.39
N CYS A 79 -2.53 -2.23 -10.22
CA CYS A 79 -1.32 -1.45 -9.90
C CYS A 79 -1.04 -0.32 -10.91
N SER A 80 -1.41 -0.50 -12.18
CA SER A 80 -1.15 0.47 -13.25
C SER A 80 -1.76 1.85 -12.99
N ALA A 81 -2.86 1.92 -12.22
CA ALA A 81 -3.50 3.18 -11.84
C ALA A 81 -2.60 4.08 -10.98
N PHE A 82 -1.69 3.49 -10.21
CA PHE A 82 -0.85 4.20 -9.24
C PHE A 82 0.53 4.59 -9.81
N LYS A 83 0.87 4.16 -11.03
CA LYS A 83 2.19 4.43 -11.66
C LYS A 83 2.52 5.91 -11.80
N LYS A 84 1.50 6.76 -11.93
CA LYS A 84 1.67 8.22 -11.99
C LYS A 84 2.09 8.85 -10.67
N ILE A 85 1.84 8.16 -9.56
CA ILE A 85 2.24 8.57 -8.22
C ILE A 85 3.65 8.07 -7.93
N THR A 86 3.91 6.78 -8.21
CA THR A 86 5.23 6.18 -8.05
C THR A 86 5.45 5.02 -9.03
N PRO A 87 6.61 4.96 -9.72
CA PRO A 87 6.94 3.82 -10.58
C PRO A 87 7.22 2.54 -9.79
N ASN A 88 7.50 2.63 -8.48
CA ASN A 88 7.82 1.49 -7.62
C ASN A 88 6.64 0.53 -7.42
N ILE A 89 5.44 0.91 -7.87
CA ILE A 89 4.24 0.09 -7.73
C ILE A 89 4.28 -1.21 -8.54
N ASP A 90 5.20 -1.31 -9.51
CA ASP A 90 5.44 -2.55 -10.23
C ASP A 90 5.84 -3.71 -9.29
N GLU A 91 6.36 -3.41 -8.10
CA GLU A 91 6.67 -4.42 -7.08
C GLU A 91 5.42 -5.13 -6.53
N GLU A 92 4.26 -4.48 -6.49
CA GLU A 92 3.03 -5.07 -5.96
C GLU A 92 2.31 -5.96 -7.00
N GLY A 93 2.73 -5.91 -8.27
CA GLY A 93 2.20 -6.76 -9.34
C GLY A 93 2.67 -8.21 -9.28
N ALA A 94 3.67 -8.54 -8.45
CA ALA A 94 4.29 -9.86 -8.36
C ALA A 94 3.42 -10.94 -7.68
N MET A 95 2.19 -10.58 -7.29
CA MET A 95 1.22 -11.47 -6.67
C MET A 95 1.00 -12.73 -7.52
N LYS A 96 0.95 -13.93 -6.93
CA LYS A 96 0.68 -15.18 -7.65
C LYS A 96 -0.79 -15.60 -7.46
N GLU A 97 -1.44 -16.06 -8.54
CA GLU A 97 -2.86 -16.47 -8.51
C GLU A 97 -3.15 -17.59 -7.50
N ASP A 98 -2.18 -18.51 -7.31
CA ASP A 98 -2.34 -19.69 -6.45
C ASP A 98 -1.92 -19.46 -4.97
N ALA A 99 -1.36 -18.30 -4.64
CA ALA A 99 -0.81 -18.04 -3.32
C ALA A 99 -1.84 -17.36 -2.41
N GLY A 100 -2.72 -18.15 -1.79
CA GLY A 100 -3.53 -17.71 -0.65
C GLY A 100 -4.68 -16.74 -0.97
N MET A 101 -5.05 -16.54 -2.23
CA MET A 101 -6.18 -15.69 -2.63
C MET A 101 -7.56 -16.15 -2.09
N MET A 102 -7.65 -17.39 -1.59
CA MET A 102 -8.92 -17.99 -1.17
C MET A 102 -9.44 -17.47 0.18
N ASP A 103 -8.56 -16.98 1.06
CA ASP A 103 -8.94 -16.60 2.44
C ASP A 103 -8.91 -15.07 2.70
N VAL A 104 -8.50 -14.29 1.69
CA VAL A 104 -8.36 -12.83 1.82
C VAL A 104 -9.65 -12.14 1.39
N HIS A 105 -10.31 -11.48 2.34
CA HIS A 105 -11.55 -10.73 2.14
C HIS A 105 -11.29 -9.24 1.89
N TYR A 106 -10.71 -8.90 0.74
CA TYR A 106 -10.72 -7.51 0.26
C TYR A 106 -12.04 -7.19 -0.47
N SER A 107 -12.53 -5.97 -0.28
CA SER A 107 -13.76 -5.45 -0.90
C SER A 107 -13.52 -4.04 -1.46
N GLU A 108 -14.46 -3.54 -2.28
CA GLU A 108 -14.45 -2.15 -2.77
C GLU A 108 -14.45 -1.14 -1.60
N GLU A 109 -15.10 -1.49 -0.47
CA GLU A 109 -15.10 -0.68 0.75
C GLU A 109 -13.71 -0.55 1.37
N VAL A 110 -13.02 -1.67 1.54
CA VAL A 110 -11.66 -1.66 2.10
C VAL A 110 -10.71 -0.88 1.19
N LEU A 111 -10.88 -0.98 -0.13
CA LEU A 111 -10.08 -0.18 -1.06
C LEU A 111 -10.38 1.31 -0.92
N LEU A 112 -11.65 1.70 -0.77
CA LEU A 112 -12.05 3.09 -0.59
C LEU A 112 -11.41 3.71 0.67
N GLU A 113 -11.51 3.03 1.82
CA GLU A 113 -10.88 3.47 3.08
C GLU A 113 -9.35 3.65 2.92
N LEU A 114 -8.69 2.74 2.19
CA LEU A 114 -7.25 2.84 1.92
C LEU A 114 -6.91 4.01 0.99
N LEU A 115 -7.74 4.30 -0.01
CA LEU A 115 -7.54 5.44 -0.90
C LEU A 115 -7.72 6.77 -0.16
N GLU A 116 -8.72 6.88 0.72
CA GLU A 116 -8.90 8.04 1.61
C GLU A 116 -7.67 8.21 2.53
N GLN A 117 -7.17 7.12 3.10
CA GLN A 117 -5.95 7.14 3.91
C GLN A 117 -4.72 7.59 3.10
N CYS A 118 -4.63 7.24 1.81
CA CYS A 118 -3.59 7.74 0.92
C CYS A 118 -3.70 9.27 0.74
N VAL A 119 -4.91 9.81 0.57
CA VAL A 119 -5.13 11.26 0.44
C VAL A 119 -4.64 11.98 1.70
N ASP A 120 -5.05 11.51 2.88
CA ASP A 120 -4.62 12.08 4.16
C ASP A 120 -3.11 11.99 4.37
N GLY A 121 -2.52 10.84 4.01
CA GLY A 121 -1.08 10.62 4.08
C GLY A 121 -0.30 11.57 3.17
N LEU A 122 -0.72 11.70 1.90
CA LEU A 122 -0.10 12.58 0.92
C LEU A 122 -0.25 14.06 1.30
N TRP A 123 -1.38 14.44 1.89
CA TRP A 123 -1.58 15.78 2.45
C TRP A 123 -0.59 16.09 3.57
N LYS A 124 -0.45 15.18 4.54
CA LYS A 124 0.53 15.31 5.64
C LYS A 124 1.97 15.32 5.15
N ALA A 125 2.25 14.63 4.04
CA ALA A 125 3.55 14.61 3.39
C ALA A 125 3.82 15.83 2.49
N GLU A 126 2.88 16.78 2.40
CA GLU A 126 2.96 17.97 1.54
C GLU A 126 3.11 17.65 0.04
N ARG A 127 2.64 16.47 -0.40
CA ARG A 127 2.68 16.00 -1.79
C ARG A 127 1.34 16.22 -2.48
N TYR A 128 0.92 17.47 -2.59
CA TYR A 128 -0.42 17.84 -3.00
C TYR A 128 -0.74 17.47 -4.46
N GLU A 129 0.25 17.51 -5.34
CA GLU A 129 0.08 17.33 -6.79
C GLU A 129 -0.44 15.93 -7.14
N VAL A 130 -0.01 14.92 -6.38
CA VAL A 130 -0.35 13.52 -6.63
C VAL A 130 -1.66 13.08 -5.97
N ILE A 131 -2.22 13.89 -5.06
CA ILE A 131 -3.53 13.62 -4.44
C ILE A 131 -4.61 13.46 -5.52
N SER A 132 -4.54 14.29 -6.56
CA SER A 132 -5.49 14.24 -7.68
C SER A 132 -5.51 12.89 -8.41
N GLU A 133 -4.40 12.15 -8.44
CA GLU A 133 -4.35 10.82 -9.06
C GLU A 133 -5.05 9.76 -8.19
N ILE A 134 -4.99 9.88 -6.86
CA ILE A 134 -5.78 9.03 -5.95
C ILE A 134 -7.26 9.39 -6.03
N SER A 135 -7.61 10.67 -6.03
CA SER A 135 -9.02 11.12 -6.07
C SER A 135 -9.75 10.62 -7.32
N LYS A 136 -9.06 10.51 -8.47
CA LYS A 136 -9.65 9.93 -9.71
C LYS A 136 -10.11 8.48 -9.55
N LEU A 137 -9.58 7.73 -8.58
CA LEU A 137 -10.01 6.37 -8.26
C LEU A 137 -11.19 6.34 -7.30
N ILE A 138 -11.27 7.32 -6.40
CA ILE A 138 -12.33 7.47 -5.40
C ILE A 138 -13.63 7.98 -6.03
N ILE A 139 -13.55 9.03 -6.86
CA ILE A 139 -14.72 9.75 -7.40
C ILE A 139 -15.77 8.81 -8.02
N PRO A 140 -15.41 7.86 -8.92
CA PRO A 140 -16.42 6.98 -9.53
C PRO A 140 -17.15 6.07 -8.52
N ILE A 141 -16.51 5.75 -7.39
CA ILE A 141 -17.11 4.95 -6.31
C ILE A 141 -18.21 5.76 -5.62
N TYR A 142 -17.88 6.98 -5.18
CA TYR A 142 -18.84 7.89 -4.54
C TYR A 142 -19.99 8.29 -5.48
N GLU A 143 -19.71 8.56 -6.75
CA GLU A 143 -20.75 8.87 -7.75
C GLU A 143 -21.76 7.73 -7.90
N LYS A 144 -21.28 6.49 -7.94
CA LYS A 144 -22.11 5.28 -8.01
C LYS A 144 -22.95 5.09 -6.74
N ARG A 145 -22.39 5.43 -5.58
CA ARG A 145 -23.06 5.34 -4.26
C ARG A 145 -23.98 6.52 -3.97
N ARG A 146 -23.83 7.62 -4.69
CA ARG A 146 -24.50 8.92 -4.45
C ARG A 146 -24.11 9.51 -3.08
N GLU A 147 -22.86 9.32 -2.69
CA GLU A 147 -22.24 9.94 -1.53
C GLU A 147 -21.65 11.28 -1.98
N PHE A 148 -22.33 12.39 -1.66
CA PHE A 148 -21.99 13.73 -2.16
C PHE A 148 -21.32 14.64 -1.12
N GLU A 149 -21.28 14.18 0.13
CA GLU A 149 -20.58 14.85 1.24
C GLU A 149 -19.10 14.44 1.24
#